data_AF-A0A3D4JFD4-F1
#
_entry.id   AF-A0A3D4JFD4-F1
#
_cell.length_a   1.000
_cell.length_b   1.000
_cell.length_c   1.000
_cell.angle_alpha   90.00
_cell.angle_beta   90.00
_cell.angle_gamma   90.00
#
_symmetry.space_group_name_H-M   'P 1'
#
loop_
_entity.id
_entity.type
_entity.pdbx_description
1 polymer ?
#
loop_
_entity_poly.entity_id
_entity_poly.type
_entity_poly.pdbx_seq_one_letter_code
_entity_poly.pdbx_strand_id
1 'polypeptide(L)' 'MDNPNDRVERLLALILLNQMKGESQRDKAVQLNLAGFSNLEIANILETNSAVIAQVLYEAKKNKVTKKANKKTSAK' A
#
# COMPACT_ATOMS: atom_id res chain seq x y z
N MET A 1 -21.40 -13.08 -3.86
CA MET A 1 -21.33 -14.35 -3.11
C MET A 1 -20.11 -14.24 -2.24
N ASP A 2 -20.29 -14.04 -0.93
CA ASP A 2 -19.16 -13.87 0.00
C ASP A 2 -18.43 -15.21 0.13
N ASN A 3 -17.28 -15.32 -0.54
CA ASN A 3 -16.39 -16.47 -0.36
C ASN A 3 -15.79 -16.37 1.05
N PRO A 4 -15.79 -17.45 1.85
CA PRO A 4 -15.14 -17.45 3.17
C PRO A 4 -13.69 -16.93 3.15
N ASN A 5 -12.96 -17.14 2.04
CA ASN A 5 -11.62 -16.62 1.84
C ASN A 5 -11.59 -15.08 1.81
N ASP A 6 -12.55 -14.44 1.11
CA ASP A 6 -12.66 -12.97 1.05
C ASP A 6 -12.84 -12.37 2.45
N ARG A 7 -13.59 -13.05 3.32
CA ARG A 7 -13.80 -12.62 4.71
C ARG A 7 -12.52 -12.76 5.54
N VAL A 8 -11.77 -13.85 5.38
CA VAL A 8 -10.50 -14.08 6.10
C VAL A 8 -9.45 -13.06 5.65
N GLU A 9 -9.32 -12.82 4.34
CA GLU A 9 -8.39 -11.83 3.78
C GLU A 9 -8.70 -10.42 4.29
N ARG A 10 -9.99 -10.04 4.33
CA ARG A 10 -10.41 -8.75 4.92
C ARG A 10 -10.06 -8.64 6.40
N LEU A 11 -10.30 -9.69 7.18
CA LEU A 11 -9.94 -9.71 8.61
C LEU A 11 -8.43 -9.56 8.81
N LEU A 12 -7.62 -10.24 8.00
CA LEU A 12 -6.16 -10.12 8.04
C LEU A 12 -5.70 -8.71 7.65
N ALA A 13 -6.31 -8.11 6.62
CA ALA A 13 -6.03 -6.73 6.24
C ALA A 13 -6.36 -5.74 7.38
N LEU A 14 -7.49 -5.92 8.07
CA LEU A 14 -7.86 -5.10 9.22
C LEU A 14 -6.89 -5.26 10.40
N ILE A 15 -6.41 -6.48 10.67
CA ILE A 15 -5.38 -6.73 11.70
C ILE A 15 -4.08 -6.00 11.34
N LEU A 16 -3.64 -6.09 10.10
CA LEU A 16 -2.46 -5.37 9.61
C LEU A 16 -2.62 -3.86 9.80
N LEU A 17 -3.76 -3.29 9.38
CA LEU A 17 -4.02 -1.86 9.53
C LEU A 17 -4.07 -1.40 10.99
N ASN A 18 -4.57 -2.26 11.89
CA ASN A 18 -4.58 -1.99 13.32
C ASN A 18 -3.16 -1.94 13.91
N GLN A 19 -2.21 -2.72 13.37
CA GLN A 19 -0.80 -2.64 13.75
C GLN A 19 -0.11 -1.39 13.17
N MET A 20 -0.63 -0.84 12.07
CA MET A 20 -0.16 0.37 11.41
C MET A 20 -0.87 1.65 11.90
N LYS A 21 -1.36 1.66 13.14
CA LYS A 21 -1.95 2.86 13.75
C LYS A 21 -0.88 3.96 13.85
N GLY A 22 -1.13 5.10 13.23
CA GLY A 22 -0.19 6.23 13.15
C GLY A 22 0.61 6.31 11.85
N GLU A 23 0.64 5.25 11.05
CA GLU A 23 1.29 5.27 9.74
C GLU A 23 0.48 6.06 8.71
N SER A 24 1.18 6.62 7.72
CA SER A 24 0.56 7.39 6.66
C SER A 24 -0.32 6.50 5.77
N GLN A 25 -1.32 7.09 5.10
CA GLN A 25 -2.16 6.37 4.14
C GLN A 25 -1.34 5.75 3.00
N ARG A 26 -0.23 6.41 2.62
CA ARG A 26 0.73 5.92 1.64
C ARG A 26 1.39 4.62 2.09
N ASP A 27 1.88 4.57 3.33
CA ASP A 27 2.57 3.39 3.84
C ASP A 27 1.61 2.21 3.98
N LYS A 28 0.38 2.47 4.42
CA LYS A 28 -0.71 1.47 4.45
C LYS A 28 -1.01 0.91 3.06
N ALA A 29 -1.16 1.78 2.05
CA ALA A 29 -1.41 1.36 0.67
C ALA A 29 -0.25 0.51 0.11
N VAL A 30 1.00 0.87 0.42
CA VAL A 30 2.17 0.09 -0.01
C VAL A 30 2.21 -1.28 0.65
N GLN A 31 1.90 -1.39 1.95
CA GLN A 31 1.90 -2.67 2.65
C GLN A 31 0.78 -3.59 2.16
N LEU A 32 -0.42 -3.06 1.92
CA LEU A 32 -1.51 -3.85 1.34
C LEU A 32 -1.18 -4.30 -0.10
N ASN A 33 -0.54 -3.45 -0.91
CA ASN A 33 -0.09 -3.85 -2.24
C ASN A 33 1.00 -4.93 -2.18
N LEU A 34 1.88 -4.89 -1.20
CA LEU A 34 2.89 -5.92 -0.97
C LEU A 34 2.25 -7.26 -0.54
N ALA A 35 1.15 -7.19 0.23
CA ALA A 35 0.36 -8.36 0.64
C ALA A 35 -0.49 -8.96 -0.51
N GLY A 36 -0.46 -8.36 -1.71
CA GLY A 36 -1.12 -8.90 -2.90
C GLY A 36 -2.49 -8.30 -3.21
N PHE A 37 -2.97 -7.33 -2.42
CA PHE A 37 -4.24 -6.66 -2.70
C PHE A 37 -4.14 -5.77 -3.96
N SER A 38 -5.18 -5.83 -4.78
CA SER A 38 -5.37 -4.99 -5.96
C SER A 38 -5.71 -3.54 -5.58
N ASN A 39 -5.55 -2.61 -6.52
CA ASN A 39 -5.87 -1.20 -6.29
C ASN A 39 -7.33 -0.98 -5.88
N LEU A 40 -8.25 -1.78 -6.42
CA LEU A 40 -9.68 -1.71 -6.08
C LEU A 40 -9.93 -2.18 -4.64
N GLU A 41 -9.31 -3.28 -4.23
CA GLU A 41 -9.45 -3.81 -2.86
C GLU A 41 -8.85 -2.87 -1.83
N ILE A 42 -7.66 -2.32 -2.11
CA ILE A 42 -7.02 -1.32 -1.27
C ILE A 42 -7.92 -0.08 -1.15
N ALA A 43 -8.50 0.37 -2.25
CA ALA A 43 -9.40 1.52 -2.26
C ALA A 43 -10.65 1.27 -1.39
N ASN A 44 -11.22 0.07 -1.46
CA ASN A 44 -12.35 -0.33 -0.62
C ASN A 44 -11.96 -0.41 0.87
N ILE A 45 -10.77 -0.93 1.18
CA ILE A 45 -10.29 -1.08 2.56
C ILE A 45 -9.92 0.27 3.19
N LEU A 46 -9.29 1.17 2.42
CA LEU A 46 -8.85 2.49 2.88
C LEU A 46 -9.88 3.60 2.61
N GLU A 47 -11.09 3.23 2.21
CA GLU A 47 -12.21 4.13 1.93
C GLU A 47 -11.82 5.29 1.00
N THR A 48 -11.21 4.95 -0.12
CA THR A 48 -10.78 5.91 -1.15
C THR A 48 -11.09 5.39 -2.55
N ASN A 49 -10.51 5.99 -3.59
CA ASN A 49 -10.69 5.55 -4.97
C ASN A 49 -9.42 4.88 -5.53
N SER A 50 -9.63 3.96 -6.48
CA SER A 50 -8.56 3.17 -7.11
C SER A 50 -7.52 4.03 -7.85
N ALA A 51 -7.93 5.19 -8.39
CA ALA A 51 -7.03 6.11 -9.09
C ALA A 51 -6.03 6.78 -8.13
N VAL A 52 -6.48 7.17 -6.94
CA VAL A 52 -5.64 7.70 -5.86
C VAL A 52 -4.64 6.65 -5.41
N ILE A 53 -5.07 5.38 -5.22
CA ILE A 53 -4.16 4.29 -4.87
C ILE A 53 -3.11 4.07 -5.96
N ALA A 54 -3.51 4.08 -7.24
CA ALA A 54 -2.57 3.95 -8.36
C ALA A 54 -1.50 5.05 -8.34
N GLN A 55 -1.91 6.30 -8.13
CA GLN A 55 -0.99 7.43 -8.01
C GLN A 55 -0.04 7.27 -6.81
N VAL A 56 -0.57 6.96 -5.63
CA VAL A 56 0.19 6.76 -4.40
C VAL A 56 1.25 5.67 -4.58
N LEU A 57 0.89 4.53 -5.17
CA LEU A 57 1.81 3.43 -5.42
C LEU A 57 2.86 3.78 -6.47
N TYR A 58 2.50 4.52 -7.51
CA TYR A 58 3.45 5.01 -8.51
C TYR A 58 4.50 5.94 -7.89
N GLU A 59 4.06 6.92 -7.09
CA GLU A 59 4.95 7.83 -6.36
C GLU A 59 5.79 7.09 -5.31
N ALA A 60 5.26 6.03 -4.69
CA ALA A 60 6.00 5.13 -3.81
C ALA A 60 7.17 4.45 -4.52
N LYS A 61 6.94 3.93 -5.73
CA LYS A 61 7.98 3.30 -6.55
C LYS A 61 9.00 4.32 -7.06
N LYS A 62 8.55 5.47 -7.56
CA LYS A 62 9.42 6.55 -8.07
C LYS A 62 10.38 7.08 -7.02
N ASN A 63 9.91 7.31 -5.79
CA ASN A 63 10.74 7.83 -4.70
C ASN A 63 11.81 6.84 -4.24
N LYS A 64 11.63 5.53 -4.44
CA LYS A 64 12.69 4.53 -4.19
C LYS A 64 13.82 4.63 -5.23
N VAL A 65 13.48 4.94 -6.49
CA VAL A 65 14.47 5.09 -7.58
C VAL A 65 15.31 6.35 -7.39
N THR A 66 14.69 7.49 -7.08
CA THR A 66 15.40 8.77 -6.89
C THR A 66 16.28 8.78 -5.64
N LYS A 67 15.83 8.20 -4.52
CA LYS A 67 16.68 8.05 -3.32
C LYS A 67 17.90 7.16 -3.56
N LYS A 68 17.77 6.11 -4.39
CA LYS A 68 18.89 5.22 -4.75
C LYS A 68 19.90 5.89 -5.68
N ALA A 69 19.45 6.79 -6.55
CA ALA A 69 20.33 7.58 -7.41
C ALA A 69 21.15 8.60 -6.61
N ASN A 70 20.53 9.32 -5.67
CA ASN A 70 21.21 10.36 -4.89
C ASN A 70 22.23 9.81 -3.87
N LYS A 71 22.06 8.56 -3.41
CA LYS A 71 23.04 7.89 -2.54
C LYS A 71 24.33 7.50 -3.27
N LYS A 72 24.29 7.32 -4.60
CA LYS A 72 25.48 6.98 -5.41
C LYS A 72 26.34 8.18 -5.76
N THR A 73 25.77 9.38 -5.83
CA THR A 73 26.50 10.62 -6.16
C THR A 73 27.16 11.26 -4.94
N SER A 74 26.67 11.01 -3.73
CA SER A 74 27.26 11.53 -2.48
C SER A 74 28.40 10.67 -1.91
N ALA A 75 28.71 9.53 -2.52
CA ALA A 75 29.73 8.59 -2.05
C ALA A 75 31.01 8.61 -2.93
N LYS A 76 31.26 9.70 -3.65
CA LYS A 76 32.41 9.87 -4.52
C LYS A 76 33.12 11.19 -4.22
#